data_AF-A0A142DY06-F1
#
_entry.id   AF-A0A142DY06-F1
#
_cell.length_a   1.000
_cell.length_b   1.000
_cell.length_c   1.000
_cell.angle_alpha   90.00
_cell.angle_beta   90.00
_cell.angle_gamma   90.00
#
_symmetry.space_group_name_H-M   'P 1'
#
loop_
_entity.id
_entity.type
_entity.pdbx_description
1 polymer ?
#
loop_
_entity_poly.entity_id
_entity_poly.type
_entity_poly.pdbx_seq_one_letter_code
_entity_poly.pdbx_strand_id
1 'polypeptide(L)' 'VCGDKYRPITREEAQSVKSNIVNMMGQWQISGLANGWVIMGPGYNGEIKPGTASNTWCYPTNPVTGE' A
#
# COMPACT_ATOMS: atom_id res chain seq x y z
N VAL A 1 7.38 -5.60 5.80
CA VAL A 1 8.77 -5.67 5.27
C VAL A 1 8.69 -6.05 3.80
N CYS A 2 9.42 -5.36 2.92
CA CYS A 2 9.45 -5.67 1.48
C CYS A 2 10.58 -6.65 1.15
N GLY A 3 10.43 -7.40 0.06
CA GLY A 3 11.50 -8.25 -0.46
C GLY A 3 12.62 -7.46 -1.15
N ASP A 4 13.69 -8.15 -1.51
CA ASP A 4 14.83 -7.55 -2.21
C ASP A 4 14.40 -6.83 -3.50
N LYS A 5 14.94 -5.63 -3.72
CA LYS A 5 14.61 -4.72 -4.85
C LYS A 5 13.19 -4.14 -4.84
N TYR A 6 12.49 -4.22 -3.70
CA TYR A 6 11.23 -3.54 -3.48
C TYR A 6 11.32 -2.57 -2.32
N ARG A 7 10.58 -1.46 -2.42
CA ARG A 7 10.42 -0.48 -1.32
C ARG A 7 8.96 -0.37 -0.91
N PRO A 8 8.67 -0.02 0.34
CA PRO A 8 7.32 0.36 0.73
C PRO A 8 6.84 1.54 -0.12
N ILE A 9 5.59 1.49 -0.58
CA ILE A 9 4.98 2.64 -1.25
C ILE A 9 4.62 3.72 -0.21
N THR A 10 4.75 4.98 -0.60
CA THR A 10 4.37 6.14 0.22
C THR A 10 2.84 6.30 0.26
N ARG A 11 2.33 7.14 1.18
CA ARG A 11 0.89 7.44 1.21
C ARG A 11 0.44 8.17 -0.06
N GLU A 12 1.28 9.02 -0.64
CA GLU A 12 0.99 9.76 -1.86
C GLU A 12 0.86 8.82 -3.07
N GLU A 13 1.77 7.85 -3.19
CA GLU A 13 1.68 6.79 -4.20
C GLU A 13 0.46 5.90 -3.98
N ALA A 14 0.18 5.49 -2.73
CA ALA A 14 -1.00 4.71 -2.44
C ALA A 14 -2.30 5.48 -2.76
N GLN A 15 -2.32 6.79 -2.53
CA GLN A 15 -3.47 7.64 -2.83
C GLN A 15 -3.73 7.77 -4.33
N SER A 16 -2.68 7.87 -5.16
CA SER A 16 -2.84 8.03 -6.62
C SER A 16 -3.45 6.80 -7.30
N VAL A 17 -3.23 5.61 -6.73
CA VAL A 17 -3.79 4.33 -7.24
C VAL A 17 -4.67 3.63 -6.20
N LYS A 18 -5.28 4.39 -5.28
CA LYS A 18 -6.04 3.87 -4.13
C LYS A 18 -7.06 2.80 -4.53
N SER A 19 -7.85 3.06 -5.56
CA SER A 19 -8.89 2.12 -6.02
C SER A 19 -8.28 0.77 -6.44
N ASN A 20 -7.14 0.78 -7.13
CA ASN A 20 -6.47 -0.43 -7.58
C ASN A 20 -5.97 -1.25 -6.39
N ILE A 21 -5.33 -0.59 -5.41
CA ILE A 21 -4.83 -1.24 -4.20
C ILE A 21 -5.98 -1.85 -3.39
N VAL A 22 -7.03 -1.06 -3.11
CA VAL A 22 -8.16 -1.49 -2.27
C VAL A 22 -8.93 -2.65 -2.91
N ASN A 23 -9.04 -2.68 -4.25
CA ASN A 23 -9.68 -3.79 -4.97
C ASN A 23 -8.89 -5.12 -4.87
N MET A 24 -7.61 -5.07 -4.50
CA MET A 24 -6.78 -6.26 -4.24
C MET A 24 -6.77 -6.70 -2.77
N MET A 25 -7.46 -5.97 -1.88
CA MET A 25 -7.44 -6.23 -0.44
C MET A 25 -8.66 -7.00 0.04
N GLY A 26 -8.49 -7.81 1.08
CA GLY A 26 -9.60 -8.37 1.84
C GLY A 26 -10.44 -7.29 2.52
N GLN A 27 -11.73 -7.56 2.74
CA GLN A 27 -12.72 -6.57 3.21
C GLN A 27 -12.25 -5.74 4.41
N TRP A 28 -11.63 -6.39 5.40
CA TRP A 28 -11.15 -5.77 6.64
C TRP A 28 -9.63 -5.78 6.77
N GLN A 29 -8.91 -5.98 5.67
CA GLN A 29 -7.45 -6.01 5.68
C GLN A 29 -6.87 -4.64 6.04
N ILE A 30 -5.78 -4.62 6.79
CA ILE A 30 -4.99 -3.41 7.05
C ILE A 30 -3.57 -3.72 6.60
N SER A 31 -2.99 -2.87 5.76
CA SER A 31 -1.65 -3.09 5.21
C SER A 31 -0.80 -1.84 5.31
N GLY A 32 0.47 -2.04 5.64
CA GLY A 32 1.42 -0.97 5.88
C GLY A 32 1.86 -0.29 4.59
N LEU A 33 2.21 0.97 4.75
CA LEU A 33 2.84 1.86 3.78
C LEU A 33 4.16 2.38 4.40
N ALA A 34 4.91 3.19 3.65
CA ALA A 34 6.10 3.85 4.17
C ALA A 34 5.78 4.78 5.35
N ASN A 35 6.79 5.02 6.20
CA ASN A 35 6.78 6.08 7.23
C ASN A 35 5.63 6.00 8.26
N GLY A 36 5.21 4.79 8.65
CA GLY A 36 4.21 4.60 9.70
C GLY A 36 2.78 4.92 9.25
N TRP A 37 2.48 4.68 7.97
CA TRP A 37 1.14 4.78 7.41
C TRP A 37 0.56 3.41 7.10
N VAL A 38 -0.77 3.32 7.03
CA VAL A 38 -1.50 2.14 6.58
C VAL A 38 -2.55 2.54 5.54
N ILE A 39 -2.89 1.60 4.66
CA ILE A 39 -4.11 1.61 3.85
C ILE A 39 -5.00 0.47 4.33
N MET A 40 -6.30 0.73 4.44
CA MET A 40 -7.29 -0.22 4.93
C MET A 40 -8.16 -0.75 3.78
N GLY A 41 -8.75 -1.94 3.94
CA GLY A 41 -9.58 -2.61 2.94
C GLY A 41 -10.90 -1.88 2.65
N PRO A 42 -11.72 -2.40 1.71
CA PRO A 42 -12.94 -1.72 1.26
C PRO A 42 -14.00 -1.57 2.36
N GLY A 43 -14.04 -2.45 3.37
CA GLY A 43 -14.91 -2.30 4.54
C GLY A 43 -14.60 -1.03 5.37
N TYR A 44 -13.39 -0.50 5.23
CA TYR A 44 -12.95 0.77 5.82
C TYR A 44 -12.87 1.90 4.80
N ASN A 45 -13.57 1.79 3.65
CA ASN A 45 -13.57 2.78 2.57
C ASN A 45 -12.18 3.11 2.00
N GLY A 46 -11.22 2.19 2.12
CA GLY A 46 -9.86 2.45 1.66
C GLY A 46 -9.14 3.54 2.46
N GLU A 47 -9.49 3.74 3.74
CA GLU A 47 -8.89 4.78 4.58
C GLU A 47 -7.35 4.66 4.59
N ILE A 48 -6.66 5.80 4.42
CA ILE A 48 -5.21 5.92 4.58
C ILE A 48 -4.95 6.77 5.81
N LYS A 49 -4.24 6.23 6.81
CA LYS A 49 -3.99 6.93 8.09
C LYS A 49 -2.68 6.49 8.74
N PRO A 50 -2.19 7.22 9.76
CA PRO A 50 -1.06 6.76 10.57
C PRO A 50 -1.39 5.43 11.25
N GLY A 51 -0.44 4.50 11.26
CA GLY A 51 -0.61 3.18 11.87
C GLY A 51 0.52 2.21 11.56
N THR A 52 0.40 1.00 12.08
CA THR A 52 1.34 -0.10 11.85
C THR A 52 0.58 -1.36 11.41
N ALA A 53 1.23 -2.19 10.59
CA ALA A 53 0.69 -3.46 10.13
C ALA A 53 1.84 -4.45 9.89
N SER A 54 1.55 -5.75 9.92
CA SER A 54 2.55 -6.80 9.72
C SER A 54 2.94 -6.99 8.25
N ASN A 55 2.01 -6.78 7.31
CA ASN A 55 2.25 -6.78 5.87
C ASN A 55 2.40 -5.35 5.32
N THR A 56 3.06 -5.20 4.17
CA THR A 56 3.39 -3.90 3.57
C THR A 56 3.14 -3.94 2.06
N TRP A 57 2.50 -2.91 1.51
CA TRP A 57 2.45 -2.72 0.05
C TRP A 57 3.78 -2.19 -0.44
N CYS A 58 4.32 -2.88 -1.44
CA CYS A 58 5.66 -2.62 -1.95
C CYS A 58 5.63 -2.43 -3.46
N TYR A 59 6.58 -1.66 -3.97
CA TYR A 59 6.77 -1.42 -5.40
C TYR A 59 8.25 -1.58 -5.77
N PRO A 60 8.59 -2.02 -7.00
CA PRO A 60 9.97 -2.17 -7.42
C PRO A 60 10.76 -0.87 -7.25
N THR A 61 12.01 -0.98 -6.80
CA THR A 61 12.92 0.18 -6.76
C THR A 61 13.29 0.64 -8.17
N ASN A 62 13.31 -0.29 -9.14
CA ASN A 62 13.55 -0.04 -10.56
C ASN A 62 12.36 -0.62 -11.36
N PRO A 63 11.26 0.14 -11.54
CA PRO A 63 10.11 -0.32 -12.30
C PRO A 63 10.41 -0.39 -13.80
N VAL A 64 9.69 -1.26 -14.52
CA VAL A 64 9.64 -1.23 -15.98
C VAL A 64 8.88 0.03 -16.39
N THR A 65 9.41 0.80 -17.34
CA THR A 65 8.81 2.05 -17.83
C THR A 65 8.21 1.84 -19.22
N GLY A 66 7.17 2.61 -19.56
CA GLY A 66 6.54 2.59 -20.89
C GLY A 66 5.35 1.63 -21.04
N GLU A 67 4.60 1.39 -19.96
CA GLU A 67 3.25 0.78 -20.02
C GLU A 67 2.24 1.68 -20.75
#